data_AF-A0A9E5KVB3-F1
#
_entry.id   AF-A0A9E5KVB3-F1
#
_cell.length_a   1.000
_cell.length_b   1.000
_cell.length_c   1.000
_cell.angle_alpha   90.00
_cell.angle_beta   90.00
_cell.angle_gamma   90.00
#
_symmetry.space_group_name_H-M   'P 1'
#
loop_
_entity.id
_entity.type
_entity.pdbx_description
1 polymer ?
#
loop_
_entity_poly.entity_id
_entity_poly.type
_entity_poly.pdbx_seq_one_letter_code
_entity_poly.pdbx_strand_id
1 'polypeptide(L)'
;VTEKNSRRCLFCTDDRQPMSILEQGHINNNVRLAVSSGLSPIEAICMATINSCDCYHLDDRGAIAPGLRADFLLIDDLDDFPIHQVYVKGVLVAEEGRMIKPDVPQRDLRVERKMQVKNFSQSRLQLRLKSNHVRIIEIISGKVVTKASEATVTLKDGVWVPDPNQDIVKLAVVERHQGTGNVALALLKGYGLKNGAIATSVAHDSHNLIVCGDNDTDMAIAIEHLIEIGGGMVLVKNKAVLASFAHPVAGLMSYKSAHQIASAMESLHQIAQEQLSVSRDVDPFMTLCFMSLPVIPAYKLTDMGLFDVRSFSFVPLEIQ
;
A
#
# COMPACT_ATOMS: atom_id res chain seq x y z
N VAL A 1 21.22 19.83 3.54
CA VAL A 1 21.13 20.65 2.31
C VAL A 1 21.86 21.95 2.58
N THR A 2 22.60 22.49 1.62
CA THR A 2 23.34 23.75 1.74
C THR A 2 23.08 24.61 0.51
N GLU A 3 23.36 25.90 0.60
CA GLU A 3 23.25 26.82 -0.53
C GLU A 3 23.98 26.32 -1.80
N LYS A 4 25.11 25.62 -1.62
CA LYS A 4 25.92 25.08 -2.74
C LYS A 4 25.27 23.89 -3.44
N ASN A 5 24.34 23.18 -2.81
CA ASN A 5 23.72 21.97 -3.36
C ASN A 5 22.20 21.97 -3.42
N SER A 6 21.53 22.96 -2.81
CA SER A 6 20.07 23.07 -2.76
C SER A 6 19.44 23.01 -4.14
N ARG A 7 20.08 23.61 -5.16
CA ARG A 7 19.68 23.56 -6.57
C ARG A 7 19.58 22.16 -7.19
N ARG A 8 20.15 21.14 -6.57
CA ARG A 8 20.07 19.73 -7.01
C ARG A 8 19.07 18.92 -6.18
N CYS A 9 18.34 19.57 -5.29
CA CYS A 9 17.36 18.94 -4.43
C CYS A 9 15.96 19.40 -4.82
N LEU A 10 15.02 18.46 -4.82
CA LEU A 10 13.59 18.71 -5.03
C LEU A 10 12.79 17.78 -4.13
N PHE A 11 11.52 18.13 -3.89
CA PHE A 11 10.64 17.31 -3.06
C PHE A 11 9.82 16.33 -3.90
N CYS A 12 9.65 15.13 -3.37
CA CYS A 12 8.62 14.17 -3.76
C CYS A 12 7.99 13.60 -2.50
N THR A 13 6.76 13.09 -2.59
CA THR A 13 6.08 12.47 -1.46
C THR A 13 6.23 10.95 -1.42
N ASP A 14 6.59 10.35 -2.55
CA ASP A 14 6.42 8.91 -2.79
C ASP A 14 4.96 8.50 -2.46
N ASP A 15 4.75 7.34 -1.87
CA ASP A 15 3.44 6.90 -1.38
C ASP A 15 3.00 7.66 -0.12
N ARG A 16 1.79 8.22 -0.14
CA ARG A 16 1.12 8.76 1.06
C ARG A 16 -0.29 8.21 1.21
N GLN A 17 -0.63 7.82 2.43
CA GLN A 17 -1.99 7.40 2.76
C GLN A 17 -2.95 8.62 2.74
N PRO A 18 -4.23 8.42 2.38
CA PRO A 18 -5.22 9.50 2.33
C PRO A 18 -5.33 10.30 3.62
N MET A 19 -5.29 9.65 4.80
CA MET A 19 -5.34 10.35 6.09
C MET A 19 -4.14 11.28 6.27
N SER A 20 -2.93 10.79 5.99
CA SER A 20 -1.70 11.59 6.10
C SER A 20 -1.70 12.79 5.14
N ILE A 21 -2.37 12.69 3.98
CA ILE A 21 -2.53 13.84 3.07
C ILE A 21 -3.51 14.85 3.65
N LEU A 22 -4.63 14.40 4.22
CA LEU A 22 -5.64 15.28 4.80
C LEU A 22 -5.12 16.04 6.03
N GLU A 23 -4.42 15.35 6.92
CA GLU A 23 -3.97 15.94 8.19
C GLU A 23 -2.69 16.76 8.04
N GLN A 24 -1.73 16.26 7.26
CA GLN A 24 -0.38 16.83 7.22
C GLN A 24 -0.11 17.57 5.91
N GLY A 25 -0.84 17.27 4.84
CA GLY A 25 -0.59 17.81 3.49
C GLY A 25 0.27 16.90 2.61
N HIS A 26 0.70 17.48 1.49
CA HIS A 26 1.47 16.82 0.42
C HIS A 26 2.89 17.43 0.34
N ILE A 27 3.29 18.03 -0.79
CA ILE A 27 4.59 18.72 -0.91
C ILE A 27 4.68 19.91 0.05
N ASN A 28 3.57 20.58 0.36
CA ASN A 28 3.54 21.64 1.37
C ASN A 28 3.96 21.14 2.76
N ASN A 29 3.69 19.88 3.10
CA ASN A 29 4.19 19.27 4.33
C ASN A 29 5.71 19.11 4.32
N ASN A 30 6.27 18.68 3.18
CA ASN A 30 7.72 18.52 3.03
C ASN A 30 8.45 19.86 3.20
N VAL A 31 7.86 20.95 2.68
CA VAL A 31 8.37 22.31 2.87
C VAL A 31 8.38 22.68 4.35
N ARG A 32 7.24 22.53 5.05
CA ARG A 32 7.15 22.78 6.50
C ARG A 32 8.18 21.98 7.30
N LEU A 33 8.28 20.68 7.05
CA LEU A 33 9.23 19.81 7.75
C LEU A 33 10.69 20.21 7.50
N ALA A 34 11.02 20.64 6.28
CA ALA A 34 12.36 21.11 5.96
C ALA A 34 12.69 22.41 6.72
N VAL A 35 11.75 23.36 6.76
CA VAL A 35 11.89 24.62 7.48
C VAL A 35 11.99 24.40 8.99
N SER A 36 11.09 23.59 9.56
CA SER A 36 11.13 23.24 10.99
C SER A 36 12.40 22.49 11.39
N SER A 37 13.07 21.85 10.43
CA SER A 37 14.37 21.18 10.61
C SER A 37 15.57 22.11 10.39
N GLY A 38 15.34 23.40 10.17
CA GLY A 38 16.38 24.44 10.07
C GLY A 38 16.79 24.83 8.65
N LEU A 39 16.09 24.39 7.60
CA LEU A 39 16.35 24.87 6.24
C LEU A 39 15.76 26.28 6.06
N SER A 40 16.42 27.13 5.27
CA SER A 40 15.85 28.43 4.89
C SER A 40 14.51 28.24 4.18
N PRO A 41 13.45 29.00 4.54
CA PRO A 41 12.17 28.94 3.84
C PRO A 41 12.28 29.18 2.33
N ILE A 42 13.17 30.09 1.91
CA ILE A 42 13.41 30.38 0.49
C ILE A 42 14.02 29.18 -0.22
N GLU A 43 15.00 28.51 0.40
CA GLU A 43 15.60 27.30 -0.17
C GLU A 43 14.56 26.17 -0.28
N ALA A 44 13.73 26.00 0.74
CA ALA A 44 12.65 25.01 0.73
C ALA A 44 11.62 25.30 -0.38
N ILE A 45 11.23 26.57 -0.57
CA ILE A 45 10.35 26.99 -1.68
C ILE A 45 11.03 26.67 -3.01
N CYS A 46 12.30 27.04 -3.21
CA CYS A 46 13.02 26.74 -4.45
C CYS A 46 13.06 25.23 -4.76
N MET A 47 13.25 24.39 -3.73
CA MET A 47 13.19 22.93 -3.87
C MET A 47 11.79 22.43 -4.26
N ALA A 48 10.73 23.10 -3.83
CA ALA A 48 9.34 22.77 -4.21
C ALA A 48 8.94 23.32 -5.59
N THR A 49 9.62 24.35 -6.09
CA THR A 49 9.24 25.08 -7.31
C THR A 49 10.30 24.99 -8.42
N ILE A 50 11.25 25.93 -8.46
CA ILE A 50 12.16 26.12 -9.58
C ILE A 50 13.09 24.92 -9.79
N ASN A 51 13.57 24.27 -8.73
CA ASN A 51 14.43 23.09 -8.88
C ASN A 51 13.69 21.92 -9.52
N SER A 52 12.42 21.72 -9.15
CA SER A 52 11.55 20.73 -9.78
C SER A 52 11.33 21.05 -11.25
N CYS A 53 11.08 22.33 -11.57
CA CYS A 53 10.84 22.76 -12.95
C CYS A 53 12.11 22.61 -13.82
N ASP A 54 13.27 23.02 -13.30
CA ASP A 54 14.57 22.86 -13.95
C ASP A 54 14.86 21.36 -14.22
N CYS A 55 14.58 20.48 -13.25
CA CYS A 55 14.79 19.04 -13.39
C CYS A 55 13.93 18.39 -14.48
N TYR A 56 12.69 18.87 -14.66
CA TYR A 56 11.74 18.33 -15.64
C TYR A 56 11.66 19.16 -16.92
N HIS A 57 12.51 20.18 -17.11
CA HIS A 57 12.50 21.09 -18.25
C HIS A 57 11.14 21.79 -18.47
N LEU A 58 10.53 22.25 -17.37
CA LEU A 58 9.29 23.03 -17.38
C LEU A 58 9.62 24.53 -17.36
N ASP A 59 10.13 25.02 -18.49
CA ASP A 59 10.67 26.39 -18.63
C ASP A 59 9.61 27.50 -18.52
N ASP A 60 8.33 27.14 -18.47
CA ASP A 60 7.21 28.09 -18.39
C ASP A 60 6.75 28.37 -16.95
N ARG A 61 7.31 27.75 -15.90
CA ARG A 61 6.86 27.92 -14.50
C ARG A 61 7.95 27.67 -13.47
N GLY A 62 7.59 27.76 -12.18
CA GLY A 62 8.50 27.50 -11.05
C GLY A 62 9.09 28.75 -10.41
N ALA A 63 8.87 29.93 -11.00
CA ALA A 63 9.25 31.22 -10.44
C ALA A 63 8.20 32.30 -10.78
N ILE A 64 8.23 33.42 -10.04
CA ILE A 64 7.39 34.59 -10.31
C ILE A 64 8.21 35.59 -11.13
N ALA A 65 7.98 35.62 -12.44
CA ALA A 65 8.64 36.54 -13.36
C ALA A 65 7.76 36.83 -14.59
N PRO A 66 7.89 38.01 -15.23
CA PRO A 66 7.22 38.30 -16.49
C PRO A 66 7.52 37.25 -17.56
N GLY A 67 6.48 36.80 -18.27
CA GLY A 67 6.58 35.78 -19.31
C GLY A 67 6.41 34.34 -18.82
N LEU A 68 6.46 34.09 -17.50
CA LEU A 68 6.14 32.78 -16.94
C LEU A 68 4.64 32.61 -16.68
N ARG A 69 4.20 31.36 -16.66
CA ARG A 69 2.84 30.94 -16.32
C ARG A 69 2.52 31.35 -14.89
N ALA A 70 1.35 31.96 -14.72
CA ALA A 70 0.83 32.41 -13.42
C ALA A 70 0.31 31.24 -12.56
N ASP A 71 1.19 30.34 -12.15
CA ASP A 71 0.95 29.31 -11.13
C ASP A 71 1.59 29.79 -9.81
N PHE A 72 0.76 30.22 -8.84
CA PHE A 72 1.25 30.79 -7.59
C PHE A 72 0.28 30.57 -6.42
N LEU A 73 0.80 30.73 -5.21
CA LEU A 73 0.07 30.62 -3.95
C LEU A 73 0.14 31.97 -3.24
N LEU A 74 -0.88 32.32 -2.48
CA LEU A 74 -0.80 33.37 -1.46
C LEU A 74 -0.72 32.71 -0.08
N ILE A 75 0.28 33.10 0.71
CA ILE A 75 0.57 32.59 2.05
C ILE A 75 0.79 33.76 3.02
N ASP A 76 0.46 33.58 4.29
CA ASP A 76 0.62 34.64 5.31
C ASP A 76 2.04 34.73 5.86
N ASP A 77 2.68 33.58 6.03
CA ASP A 77 3.99 33.45 6.64
C ASP A 77 4.82 32.31 6.00
N LEU A 78 6.10 32.29 6.36
CA LEU A 78 7.10 31.35 5.88
C LEU A 78 7.46 30.27 6.91
N ASP A 79 6.70 30.18 8.00
CA ASP A 79 6.92 29.22 9.09
C ASP A 79 5.95 28.04 8.93
N ASP A 80 4.64 28.31 8.94
CA ASP A 80 3.56 27.32 8.87
C ASP A 80 2.95 27.18 7.46
N PHE A 81 3.30 28.10 6.55
CA PHE A 81 2.83 28.13 5.17
C PHE A 81 1.29 27.97 5.05
N PRO A 82 0.48 28.78 5.76
CA PRO A 82 -0.96 28.77 5.57
C PRO A 82 -1.29 29.23 4.15
N ILE A 83 -1.95 28.39 3.35
CA ILE A 83 -2.28 28.70 1.95
C ILE A 83 -3.69 29.28 1.88
N HIS A 84 -3.76 30.58 1.58
CA HIS A 84 -5.02 31.32 1.44
C HIS A 84 -5.65 31.12 0.06
N GLN A 85 -4.86 31.32 -0.99
CA GLN A 85 -5.34 31.24 -2.37
C GLN A 85 -4.34 30.48 -3.24
N VAL A 86 -4.87 29.72 -4.19
CA VAL A 86 -4.07 29.00 -5.19
C VAL A 86 -4.55 29.43 -6.58
N TYR A 87 -3.61 29.89 -7.40
CA TYR A 87 -3.83 30.27 -8.79
C TYR A 87 -3.11 29.31 -9.72
N VAL A 88 -3.79 28.91 -10.79
CA VAL A 88 -3.23 28.08 -11.86
C VAL A 88 -3.56 28.75 -13.19
N LYS A 89 -2.54 29.08 -13.99
CA LYS A 89 -2.65 29.91 -15.21
C LYS A 89 -3.39 31.23 -14.98
N GLY A 90 -3.20 31.83 -13.80
CA GLY A 90 -3.84 33.09 -13.41
C GLY A 90 -5.31 32.95 -12.99
N VAL A 91 -5.85 31.73 -12.91
CA VAL A 91 -7.23 31.47 -12.46
C VAL A 91 -7.20 31.00 -11.00
N LEU A 92 -8.01 31.62 -10.14
CA LEU A 92 -8.21 31.16 -8.77
C LEU A 92 -8.88 29.78 -8.77
N VAL A 93 -8.18 28.77 -8.27
CA VAL A 93 -8.67 27.38 -8.25
C VAL A 93 -9.02 26.87 -6.85
N ALA A 94 -8.42 27.46 -5.82
CA ALA A 94 -8.74 27.16 -4.42
C ALA A 94 -8.60 28.40 -3.54
N GLU A 95 -9.45 28.50 -2.52
CA GLU A 95 -9.46 29.57 -1.52
C GLU A 95 -9.86 28.99 -0.15
N GLU A 96 -9.21 29.42 0.92
CA GLU A 96 -9.45 28.94 2.30
C GLU A 96 -9.46 27.41 2.42
N GLY A 97 -8.48 26.75 1.78
CA GLY A 97 -8.34 25.29 1.79
C GLY A 97 -9.43 24.52 1.01
N ARG A 98 -10.25 25.21 0.21
CA ARG A 98 -11.33 24.60 -0.58
C ARG A 98 -11.18 24.88 -2.07
N MET A 99 -11.46 23.88 -2.89
CA MET A 99 -11.53 24.06 -4.34
C MET A 99 -12.70 24.98 -4.71
N ILE A 100 -12.47 25.96 -5.58
CA ILE A 100 -13.54 26.81 -6.15
C ILE A 100 -14.51 25.97 -6.99
N LYS A 101 -13.96 25.01 -7.74
CA LYS A 101 -14.73 24.03 -8.50
C LYS A 101 -14.08 22.65 -8.35
N PRO A 102 -14.59 21.78 -7.46
CA PRO A 102 -14.06 20.42 -7.33
C PRO A 102 -14.35 19.60 -8.59
N ASP A 103 -13.41 18.75 -8.97
CA ASP A 103 -13.61 17.81 -10.06
C ASP A 103 -14.62 16.71 -9.67
N VAL A 104 -15.38 16.25 -10.66
CA VAL A 104 -16.30 15.13 -10.51
C VAL A 104 -15.61 13.87 -11.02
N PRO A 105 -15.52 12.79 -10.21
CA PRO A 105 -14.91 11.56 -10.66
C PRO A 105 -15.60 11.01 -11.91
N GLN A 106 -14.82 10.75 -12.95
CA GLN A 106 -15.30 10.13 -14.18
C GLN A 106 -15.05 8.62 -14.13
N ARG A 107 -16.07 7.85 -14.46
CA ARG A 107 -15.96 6.38 -14.51
C ARG A 107 -15.35 5.94 -15.84
N ASP A 108 -14.40 5.02 -15.77
CA ASP A 108 -13.80 4.39 -16.93
C ASP A 108 -14.00 2.87 -16.88
N LEU A 109 -14.88 2.37 -17.76
CA LEU A 109 -15.23 0.95 -17.86
C LEU A 109 -14.04 0.06 -18.23
N ARG A 110 -12.95 0.61 -18.78
CA ARG A 110 -11.75 -0.15 -19.13
C ARG A 110 -11.02 -0.68 -17.89
N VAL A 111 -11.09 0.05 -16.79
CA VAL A 111 -10.37 -0.26 -15.53
C VAL A 111 -11.32 -0.64 -14.40
N GLU A 112 -12.61 -0.42 -14.57
CA GLU A 112 -13.58 -0.63 -13.51
C GLU A 112 -13.79 -2.12 -13.19
N ARG A 113 -13.65 -2.46 -11.90
CA ARG A 113 -13.93 -3.77 -11.29
C ARG A 113 -13.28 -4.95 -12.03
N LYS A 114 -12.07 -4.75 -12.58
CA LYS A 114 -11.33 -5.79 -13.31
C LYS A 114 -10.74 -6.83 -12.36
N MET A 115 -11.36 -8.01 -12.34
CA MET A 115 -10.91 -9.20 -11.62
C MET A 115 -11.01 -10.43 -12.52
N GLN A 116 -9.93 -10.76 -13.22
CA GLN A 116 -9.82 -11.94 -14.09
C GLN A 116 -9.18 -13.10 -13.33
N VAL A 117 -9.90 -13.64 -12.36
CA VAL A 117 -9.46 -14.81 -11.60
C VAL A 117 -10.04 -16.08 -12.23
N LYS A 118 -9.20 -17.06 -12.53
CA LYS A 118 -9.61 -18.31 -13.17
C LYS A 118 -9.73 -19.46 -12.19
N ASN A 119 -10.93 -20.04 -12.08
CA ASN A 119 -11.21 -21.31 -11.38
C ASN A 119 -10.63 -21.37 -9.95
N PHE A 120 -10.75 -20.28 -9.20
CA PHE A 120 -10.37 -20.26 -7.79
C PHE A 120 -11.30 -21.14 -6.96
N SER A 121 -10.73 -21.83 -5.96
CA SER A 121 -11.46 -22.62 -4.98
C SER A 121 -10.65 -22.72 -3.70
N GLN A 122 -11.31 -22.89 -2.56
CA GLN A 122 -10.66 -23.04 -1.25
C GLN A 122 -9.58 -24.13 -1.24
N SER A 123 -9.76 -25.23 -1.99
CA SER A 123 -8.78 -26.31 -2.08
C SER A 123 -7.40 -25.87 -2.58
N ARG A 124 -7.32 -24.76 -3.35
CA ARG A 124 -6.04 -24.18 -3.79
C ARG A 124 -5.25 -23.51 -2.67
N LEU A 125 -5.85 -23.30 -1.50
CA LEU A 125 -5.18 -22.76 -0.31
C LEU A 125 -4.58 -23.86 0.59
N GLN A 126 -4.82 -25.13 0.30
CA GLN A 126 -4.24 -26.23 1.07
C GLN A 126 -2.72 -26.30 0.87
N LEU A 127 -1.98 -25.88 1.90
CA LEU A 127 -0.54 -25.92 1.90
C LEU A 127 -0.05 -27.31 2.28
N ARG A 128 0.17 -28.16 1.27
CA ARG A 128 0.70 -29.52 1.42
C ARG A 128 2.21 -29.49 1.49
N LEU A 129 2.77 -30.14 2.50
CA LEU A 129 4.21 -30.17 2.78
C LEU A 129 4.66 -31.61 3.05
N LYS A 130 5.85 -31.97 2.57
CA LYS A 130 6.52 -33.24 2.84
C LYS A 130 7.44 -33.14 4.05
N SER A 131 8.01 -31.97 4.29
CA SER A 131 8.82 -31.60 5.44
C SER A 131 8.11 -30.56 6.30
N ASN A 132 8.27 -30.64 7.61
CA ASN A 132 7.79 -29.61 8.53
C ASN A 132 8.79 -28.45 8.69
N HIS A 133 9.96 -28.52 8.07
CA HIS A 133 10.95 -27.46 8.09
C HIS A 133 10.87 -26.62 6.81
N VAL A 134 10.57 -25.33 6.96
CA VAL A 134 10.19 -24.45 5.84
C VAL A 134 10.83 -23.07 5.94
N ARG A 135 11.04 -22.45 4.79
CA ARG A 135 11.37 -21.02 4.66
C ARG A 135 10.15 -20.19 5.03
N ILE A 136 10.38 -19.07 5.71
CA ILE A 136 9.34 -18.15 6.16
C ILE A 136 9.72 -16.72 5.85
N ILE A 137 8.72 -15.94 5.43
CA ILE A 137 8.82 -14.49 5.34
C ILE A 137 8.62 -13.94 6.76
N GLU A 138 9.66 -13.40 7.39
CA GLU A 138 9.58 -12.81 8.73
C GLU A 138 9.50 -11.29 8.64
N ILE A 139 8.43 -10.72 9.21
CA ILE A 139 8.20 -9.28 9.26
C ILE A 139 9.24 -8.64 10.18
N ILE A 140 9.83 -7.54 9.73
CA ILE A 140 10.58 -6.63 10.59
C ILE A 140 9.70 -5.40 10.78
N SER A 141 9.25 -5.16 12.01
CA SER A 141 8.37 -4.03 12.32
C SER A 141 8.94 -2.70 11.81
N GLY A 142 8.06 -1.87 11.22
CA GLY A 142 8.41 -0.56 10.70
C GLY A 142 9.29 -0.57 9.44
N LYS A 143 9.53 -1.73 8.81
CA LYS A 143 10.38 -1.84 7.61
C LYS A 143 9.68 -2.57 6.47
N VAL A 144 9.96 -2.11 5.25
CA VAL A 144 9.52 -2.77 4.00
C VAL A 144 10.34 -4.03 3.67
N VAL A 145 11.57 -4.10 4.19
CA VAL A 145 12.44 -5.27 4.07
C VAL A 145 11.98 -6.39 5.00
N THR A 146 12.06 -7.62 4.52
CA THR A 146 11.75 -8.82 5.28
C THR A 146 13.02 -9.58 5.65
N LYS A 147 12.95 -10.33 6.74
CA LYS A 147 14.00 -11.28 7.10
C LYS A 147 13.71 -12.63 6.45
N ALA A 148 14.73 -13.19 5.79
CA ALA A 148 14.70 -14.60 5.40
C ALA A 148 14.86 -15.46 6.65
N SER A 149 13.81 -16.17 7.02
CA SER A 149 13.75 -16.98 8.23
C SER A 149 13.34 -18.42 7.89
N GLU A 150 13.41 -19.27 8.88
CA GLU A 150 13.04 -20.68 8.79
C GLU A 150 12.23 -21.04 10.04
N ALA A 151 11.30 -21.97 9.93
CA ALA A 151 10.62 -22.52 11.10
C ALA A 151 10.26 -23.98 10.92
N THR A 152 9.99 -24.62 12.06
CA THR A 152 9.38 -25.94 12.13
C THR A 152 7.89 -25.77 12.40
N VAL A 153 7.07 -26.13 11.42
CA VAL A 153 5.62 -25.89 11.45
C VAL A 153 4.83 -27.15 11.79
N THR A 154 3.59 -26.99 12.22
CA THR A 154 2.73 -28.13 12.55
C THR A 154 2.02 -28.63 11.29
N LEU A 155 2.11 -29.94 11.05
CA LEU A 155 1.42 -30.62 9.96
C LEU A 155 0.37 -31.58 10.53
N LYS A 156 -0.80 -31.62 9.88
CA LYS A 156 -1.80 -32.66 10.06
C LYS A 156 -2.05 -33.32 8.71
N ASP A 157 -1.80 -34.62 8.61
CA ASP A 157 -1.95 -35.39 7.37
C ASP A 157 -1.20 -34.76 6.16
N GLY A 158 0.00 -34.22 6.43
CA GLY A 158 0.84 -33.55 5.42
C GLY A 158 0.35 -32.18 4.97
N VAL A 159 -0.62 -31.57 5.68
CA VAL A 159 -1.12 -30.22 5.43
C VAL A 159 -0.73 -29.32 6.60
N TRP A 160 -0.24 -28.12 6.31
CA TRP A 160 0.00 -27.11 7.35
C TRP A 160 -1.28 -26.78 8.12
N VAL A 161 -1.16 -26.71 9.44
CA VAL A 161 -2.21 -26.22 10.34
C VAL A 161 -1.63 -25.12 11.24
N PRO A 162 -2.43 -24.11 11.60
CA PRO A 162 -1.98 -23.06 12.51
C PRO A 162 -1.62 -23.64 13.89
N ASP A 163 -0.52 -23.17 14.46
CA ASP A 163 -0.13 -23.45 15.85
C ASP A 163 -0.34 -22.17 16.67
N PRO A 164 -1.27 -22.15 17.65
CA PRO A 164 -1.54 -20.98 18.47
C PRO A 164 -0.33 -20.43 19.24
N ASN A 165 0.73 -21.23 19.40
CA ASN A 165 1.96 -20.83 20.07
C ASN A 165 2.99 -20.19 19.13
N GLN A 166 2.72 -20.20 17.82
CA GLN A 166 3.57 -19.60 16.81
C GLN A 166 2.80 -18.49 16.09
N ASP A 167 3.37 -17.28 16.05
CA ASP A 167 2.82 -16.20 15.23
C ASP A 167 3.20 -16.41 13.76
N ILE A 168 2.57 -17.44 13.16
CA ILE A 168 2.75 -17.82 11.76
C ILE A 168 1.36 -17.95 11.14
N VAL A 169 1.13 -17.18 10.07
CA VAL A 169 -0.08 -17.25 9.24
C VAL A 169 0.28 -17.67 7.83
N LYS A 170 -0.71 -18.22 7.12
CA LYS A 170 -0.58 -18.53 5.70
C LYS A 170 -0.69 -17.25 4.89
N LEU A 171 0.10 -17.14 3.83
CA LEU A 171 0.03 -16.09 2.83
C LEU A 171 -0.30 -16.73 1.49
N ALA A 172 -1.21 -16.14 0.72
CA ALA A 172 -1.50 -16.56 -0.64
C ALA A 172 -1.53 -15.36 -1.60
N VAL A 173 -1.00 -15.56 -2.81
CA VAL A 173 -1.13 -14.62 -3.92
C VAL A 173 -1.89 -15.30 -5.05
N VAL A 174 -3.00 -14.68 -5.48
CA VAL A 174 -3.90 -15.19 -6.52
C VAL A 174 -3.86 -14.25 -7.72
N GLU A 175 -3.50 -14.81 -8.88
CA GLU A 175 -3.42 -14.08 -10.13
C GLU A 175 -4.82 -13.60 -10.58
N ARG A 176 -4.92 -12.33 -10.97
CA ARG A 176 -6.21 -11.67 -11.23
C ARG A 176 -6.28 -10.83 -12.50
N HIS A 177 -5.24 -10.84 -13.33
CA HIS A 177 -5.14 -9.99 -14.52
C HIS A 177 -5.33 -10.75 -15.83
N GLN A 178 -4.73 -11.93 -15.95
CA GLN A 178 -4.65 -12.72 -17.18
C GLN A 178 -5.48 -14.02 -17.10
N GLY A 179 -6.02 -14.34 -15.93
CA GLY A 179 -6.76 -15.59 -15.74
C GLY A 179 -5.87 -16.81 -15.94
N THR A 180 -4.62 -16.77 -15.46
CA THR A 180 -3.72 -17.94 -15.53
C THR A 180 -4.22 -19.06 -14.63
N GLY A 181 -4.87 -18.70 -13.52
CA GLY A 181 -5.25 -19.61 -12.44
C GLY A 181 -4.11 -19.89 -11.46
N ASN A 182 -3.02 -19.13 -11.54
CA ASN A 182 -1.91 -19.22 -10.60
C ASN A 182 -2.37 -18.85 -9.18
N VAL A 183 -1.98 -19.69 -8.22
CA VAL A 183 -2.13 -19.45 -6.79
C VAL A 183 -0.85 -19.96 -6.14
N ALA A 184 -0.12 -19.07 -5.47
CA ALA A 184 1.06 -19.42 -4.71
C ALA A 184 0.79 -19.27 -3.21
N LEU A 185 1.45 -20.11 -2.42
CA LEU A 185 1.32 -20.14 -0.97
C LEU A 185 2.70 -19.99 -0.32
N ALA A 186 2.74 -19.26 0.78
CA ALA A 186 3.89 -19.19 1.68
C ALA A 186 3.41 -19.02 3.13
N LEU A 187 4.35 -18.84 4.05
CA LEU A 187 4.08 -18.56 5.45
C LEU A 187 4.71 -17.21 5.83
N LEU A 188 3.99 -16.47 6.65
CA LEU A 188 4.34 -15.13 7.14
C LEU A 188 4.40 -15.17 8.66
N LYS A 189 5.49 -14.68 9.23
CA LYS A 189 5.71 -14.62 10.68
C LYS A 189 5.74 -13.20 11.20
N GLY A 190 5.15 -13.00 12.39
CA GLY A 190 5.16 -11.70 13.08
C GLY A 190 3.97 -10.80 12.73
N TYR A 191 2.88 -11.36 12.19
CA TYR A 191 1.72 -10.58 11.76
C TYR A 191 0.69 -10.41 12.89
N GLY A 192 0.65 -11.35 13.85
CA GLY A 192 -0.20 -11.32 15.04
C GLY A 192 -1.62 -11.84 14.84
N LEU A 193 -2.06 -12.02 13.59
CA LEU A 193 -3.45 -12.36 13.27
C LEU A 193 -3.90 -13.68 13.91
N LYS A 194 -5.14 -13.68 14.43
CA LYS A 194 -5.80 -14.85 15.02
C LYS A 194 -7.26 -14.96 14.58
N ASN A 195 -7.65 -16.18 14.25
CA ASN A 195 -9.00 -16.63 13.90
C ASN A 195 -9.61 -15.85 12.73
N GLY A 196 -8.94 -15.80 11.59
CA GLY A 196 -9.48 -15.06 10.45
C GLY A 196 -8.54 -14.90 9.26
N ALA A 197 -8.89 -13.94 8.42
CA ALA A 197 -8.12 -13.56 7.25
C ALA A 197 -8.25 -12.07 6.91
N ILE A 198 -7.21 -11.53 6.27
CA ILE A 198 -7.15 -10.18 5.73
C ILE A 198 -6.69 -10.27 4.29
N ALA A 199 -7.38 -9.60 3.37
CA ALA A 199 -7.00 -9.57 1.97
C ALA A 199 -7.06 -8.16 1.39
N THR A 200 -6.22 -7.93 0.37
CA THR A 200 -6.23 -6.71 -0.44
C THR A 200 -5.88 -7.02 -1.90
N SER A 201 -6.38 -6.19 -2.82
CA SER A 201 -5.94 -6.17 -4.22
C SER A 201 -4.84 -5.15 -4.51
N VAL A 202 -4.42 -4.38 -3.49
CA VAL A 202 -3.26 -3.49 -3.55
C VAL A 202 -2.05 -4.28 -3.05
N ALA A 203 -1.31 -4.90 -3.98
CA ALA A 203 -0.15 -5.73 -3.66
C ALA A 203 1.03 -5.39 -4.59
N HIS A 204 1.94 -4.52 -4.15
CA HIS A 204 3.00 -3.96 -4.99
C HIS A 204 3.84 -5.04 -5.67
N ASP A 205 4.24 -4.92 -6.93
CA ASP A 205 3.73 -4.00 -7.97
C ASP A 205 2.90 -4.73 -9.02
N SER A 206 2.78 -6.06 -8.89
CA SER A 206 1.92 -6.86 -9.78
C SER A 206 0.44 -6.68 -9.46
N HIS A 207 0.11 -6.23 -8.24
CA HIS A 207 -1.25 -6.00 -7.75
C HIS A 207 -2.19 -7.16 -7.99
N ASN A 208 -1.69 -8.38 -7.79
CA ASN A 208 -2.52 -9.58 -7.65
C ASN A 208 -3.29 -9.54 -6.32
N LEU A 209 -4.27 -10.41 -6.14
CA LEU A 209 -4.92 -10.52 -4.83
C LEU A 209 -3.92 -11.14 -3.85
N ILE A 210 -3.75 -10.52 -2.69
CA ILE A 210 -2.96 -11.08 -1.60
C ILE A 210 -3.87 -11.26 -0.38
N VAL A 211 -3.77 -12.41 0.26
CA VAL A 211 -4.50 -12.73 1.49
C VAL A 211 -3.55 -13.35 2.50
N CYS A 212 -3.66 -12.96 3.76
CA CYS A 212 -3.11 -13.71 4.87
C CYS A 212 -4.22 -14.22 5.78
N GLY A 213 -4.01 -15.35 6.43
CA GLY A 213 -4.96 -15.91 7.37
C GLY A 213 -4.45 -17.17 8.06
N ASP A 214 -5.12 -17.55 9.14
CA ASP A 214 -4.78 -18.77 9.86
C ASP A 214 -5.61 -19.99 9.42
N ASN A 215 -6.62 -19.78 8.59
CA ASN A 215 -7.48 -20.85 8.08
C ASN A 215 -7.94 -20.61 6.64
N ASP A 216 -8.02 -21.69 5.86
CA ASP A 216 -8.35 -21.64 4.42
C ASP A 216 -9.77 -21.12 4.14
N THR A 217 -10.70 -21.30 5.09
CA THR A 217 -12.10 -20.94 4.86
C THR A 217 -12.26 -19.43 4.84
N ASP A 218 -11.74 -18.74 5.85
CA ASP A 218 -11.82 -17.27 5.92
C ASP A 218 -10.98 -16.62 4.82
N MET A 219 -9.84 -17.22 4.47
CA MET A 219 -9.02 -16.76 3.34
C MET A 219 -9.76 -16.88 2.00
N ALA A 220 -10.48 -17.98 1.77
CA ALA A 220 -11.27 -18.17 0.55
C ALA A 220 -12.42 -17.16 0.46
N ILE A 221 -13.16 -16.96 1.56
CA ILE A 221 -14.23 -15.94 1.65
C ILE A 221 -13.66 -14.54 1.37
N ALA A 222 -12.49 -14.22 1.91
CA ALA A 222 -11.84 -12.93 1.65
C ALA A 222 -11.51 -12.74 0.16
N ILE A 223 -10.93 -13.76 -0.50
CA ILE A 223 -10.61 -13.72 -1.93
C ILE A 223 -11.89 -13.57 -2.77
N GLU A 224 -12.90 -14.39 -2.51
CA GLU A 224 -14.18 -14.37 -3.23
C GLU A 224 -14.89 -13.02 -3.09
N HIS A 225 -14.88 -12.45 -1.88
CA HIS A 225 -15.43 -11.12 -1.62
C HIS A 225 -14.69 -10.03 -2.41
N LEU A 226 -13.36 -10.07 -2.45
CA LEU A 226 -12.58 -9.12 -3.27
C LEU A 226 -12.90 -9.24 -4.77
N ILE A 227 -13.09 -10.45 -5.27
CA ILE A 227 -13.50 -10.69 -6.65
C ILE A 227 -14.88 -10.05 -6.90
N GLU A 228 -15.84 -10.28 -5.99
CA GLU A 228 -17.20 -9.74 -6.09
C GLU A 228 -17.24 -8.20 -6.12
N ILE A 229 -16.53 -7.55 -5.19
CA ILE A 229 -16.55 -6.08 -5.09
C ILE A 229 -15.65 -5.39 -6.14
N GLY A 230 -14.88 -6.17 -6.92
CA GLY A 230 -14.00 -5.66 -7.97
C GLY A 230 -12.67 -5.12 -7.43
N GLY A 231 -12.21 -5.65 -6.30
CA GLY A 231 -11.00 -5.24 -5.59
C GLY A 231 -11.26 -4.28 -4.44
N GLY A 232 -10.29 -4.17 -3.55
CA GLY A 232 -10.45 -3.48 -2.29
C GLY A 232 -9.61 -4.09 -1.18
N MET A 233 -10.13 -3.91 0.03
CA MET A 233 -9.64 -4.44 1.29
C MET A 233 -10.78 -5.19 1.99
N VAL A 234 -10.49 -6.30 2.65
CA VAL A 234 -11.50 -7.07 3.39
C VAL A 234 -10.89 -7.75 4.62
N LEU A 235 -11.68 -7.82 5.68
CA LEU A 235 -11.40 -8.53 6.92
C LEU A 235 -12.47 -9.61 7.11
N VAL A 236 -12.07 -10.84 7.36
CA VAL A 236 -12.96 -11.99 7.56
C VAL A 236 -12.60 -12.68 8.87
N LYS A 237 -13.62 -13.05 9.64
CA LYS A 237 -13.48 -13.81 10.88
C LYS A 237 -14.65 -14.77 11.03
N ASN A 238 -14.38 -16.02 11.39
CA ASN A 238 -15.41 -17.02 11.67
C ASN A 238 -16.45 -17.14 10.53
N LYS A 239 -15.96 -17.14 9.28
CA LYS A 239 -16.74 -17.24 8.04
C LYS A 239 -17.64 -16.05 7.75
N ALA A 240 -17.43 -14.91 8.40
CA ALA A 240 -18.17 -13.68 8.18
C ALA A 240 -17.23 -12.54 7.80
N VAL A 241 -17.63 -11.75 6.79
CA VAL A 241 -16.96 -10.49 6.47
C VAL A 241 -17.24 -9.50 7.59
N LEU A 242 -16.20 -9.08 8.31
CA LEU A 242 -16.31 -8.10 9.39
C LEU A 242 -16.40 -6.67 8.82
N ALA A 243 -15.57 -6.38 7.83
CA ALA A 243 -15.52 -5.10 7.16
C ALA A 243 -14.89 -5.25 5.78
N SER A 244 -15.29 -4.39 4.85
CA SER A 244 -14.66 -4.31 3.54
C SER A 244 -14.73 -2.89 2.98
N PHE A 245 -13.80 -2.57 2.10
CA PHE A 245 -13.77 -1.30 1.38
C PHE A 245 -13.41 -1.55 -0.08
N ALA A 246 -14.31 -1.20 -1.00
CA ALA A 246 -14.14 -1.45 -2.41
C ALA A 246 -13.23 -0.41 -3.10
N HIS A 247 -12.34 -0.90 -3.94
CA HIS A 247 -11.48 -0.14 -4.85
C HIS A 247 -11.88 -0.41 -6.31
N PRO A 248 -13.03 0.11 -6.76
CA PRO A 248 -13.57 -0.22 -8.08
C PRO A 248 -12.67 0.20 -9.24
N VAL A 249 -11.71 1.11 -9.05
CA VAL A 249 -10.80 1.53 -10.12
C VAL A 249 -9.56 0.64 -10.10
N ALA A 250 -9.48 -0.30 -11.05
CA ALA A 250 -8.40 -1.26 -11.20
C ALA A 250 -8.11 -2.14 -9.96
N GLY A 251 -8.99 -2.18 -8.95
CA GLY A 251 -8.69 -2.81 -7.66
C GLY A 251 -7.74 -1.98 -6.77
N LEU A 252 -7.49 -0.72 -7.11
CA LEU A 252 -6.48 0.13 -6.47
C LEU A 252 -7.06 1.41 -5.86
N MET A 253 -8.00 2.07 -6.55
CA MET A 253 -8.54 3.37 -6.12
C MET A 253 -10.06 3.34 -5.99
N SER A 254 -10.60 4.33 -5.27
CA SER A 254 -12.03 4.51 -5.02
C SER A 254 -12.51 5.87 -5.52
N TYR A 255 -13.77 5.94 -5.95
CA TYR A 255 -14.44 7.20 -6.34
C TYR A 255 -14.98 7.99 -5.14
N LYS A 256 -14.82 7.47 -3.93
CA LYS A 256 -15.24 8.14 -2.70
C LYS A 256 -14.33 9.34 -2.41
N SER A 257 -14.81 10.27 -1.57
CA SER A 257 -13.99 11.39 -1.14
C SER A 257 -12.81 10.92 -0.28
N ALA A 258 -11.73 11.71 -0.24
CA ALA A 258 -10.56 11.42 0.60
C ALA A 258 -10.95 11.18 2.07
N HIS A 259 -11.89 11.97 2.63
CA HIS A 259 -12.39 11.81 4.00
C HIS A 259 -13.11 10.47 4.20
N GLN A 260 -13.94 10.05 3.23
CA GLN A 260 -14.62 8.75 3.29
C GLN A 260 -13.65 7.58 3.18
N ILE A 261 -12.61 7.72 2.35
CA ILE A 261 -11.55 6.71 2.22
C ILE A 261 -10.76 6.62 3.54
N ALA A 262 -10.33 7.76 4.09
CA ALA A 262 -9.55 7.83 5.31
C ALA A 262 -10.30 7.20 6.50
N SER A 263 -11.58 7.57 6.69
CA SER A 263 -12.43 6.98 7.74
C SER A 263 -12.65 5.48 7.55
N ALA A 264 -12.82 5.01 6.31
CA ALA A 264 -12.97 3.58 6.06
C ALA A 264 -11.67 2.80 6.33
N MET A 265 -10.52 3.36 5.96
CA MET A 265 -9.22 2.77 6.27
C MET A 265 -9.01 2.73 7.78
N GLU A 266 -9.24 3.82 8.52
CA GLU A 266 -9.13 3.85 9.97
C GLU A 266 -9.99 2.77 10.65
N SER A 267 -11.25 2.65 10.23
CA SER A 267 -12.16 1.60 10.72
C SER A 267 -11.63 0.19 10.44
N LEU A 268 -11.09 -0.07 9.24
CA LEU A 268 -10.48 -1.34 8.90
C LEU A 268 -9.25 -1.64 9.78
N HIS A 269 -8.39 -0.64 10.02
CA HIS A 269 -7.21 -0.80 10.89
C HIS A 269 -7.62 -1.16 12.32
N GLN A 270 -8.60 -0.44 12.87
CA GLN A 270 -9.13 -0.70 14.20
C GLN A 270 -9.70 -2.12 14.31
N ILE A 271 -10.54 -2.54 13.35
CA ILE A 271 -11.14 -3.88 13.36
C ILE A 271 -10.07 -4.97 13.24
N ALA A 272 -9.04 -4.77 12.39
CA ALA A 272 -7.94 -5.72 12.24
C ALA A 272 -7.18 -5.93 13.56
N GLN A 273 -6.90 -4.86 14.30
CA GLN A 273 -6.21 -4.94 15.59
C GLN A 273 -7.10 -5.52 16.70
N GLU A 274 -8.33 -5.02 16.83
CA GLU A 274 -9.23 -5.37 17.94
C GLU A 274 -9.85 -6.76 17.77
N GLN A 275 -10.25 -7.11 16.55
CA GLN A 275 -11.01 -8.33 16.30
C GLN A 275 -10.17 -9.45 15.69
N LEU A 276 -9.10 -9.13 14.95
CA LEU A 276 -8.21 -10.13 14.37
C LEU A 276 -6.86 -10.22 15.07
N SER A 277 -6.60 -9.41 16.11
CA SER A 277 -5.35 -9.43 16.88
C SER A 277 -4.10 -9.12 16.06
N VAL A 278 -4.23 -8.48 14.89
CA VAL A 278 -3.05 -8.01 14.12
C VAL A 278 -2.17 -7.17 15.04
N SER A 279 -0.86 -7.42 14.99
CA SER A 279 0.10 -6.73 15.84
C SER A 279 0.00 -5.22 15.65
N ARG A 280 0.06 -4.45 16.74
CA ARG A 280 0.04 -2.97 16.68
C ARG A 280 1.28 -2.38 16.01
N ASP A 281 2.35 -3.16 15.96
CA ASP A 281 3.63 -2.82 15.33
C ASP A 281 3.63 -3.09 13.81
N VAL A 282 2.47 -3.48 13.26
CA VAL A 282 2.27 -3.87 11.86
C VAL A 282 1.07 -3.11 11.31
N ASP A 283 1.23 -2.49 10.14
CA ASP A 283 0.10 -1.99 9.36
C ASP A 283 -0.58 -3.17 8.66
N PRO A 284 -1.87 -3.46 8.94
CA PRO A 284 -2.55 -4.65 8.44
C PRO A 284 -2.51 -4.78 6.91
N PHE A 285 -2.58 -3.67 6.17
CA PHE A 285 -2.67 -3.71 4.71
C PHE A 285 -1.34 -3.37 4.06
N MET A 286 -0.65 -2.31 4.48
CA MET A 286 0.63 -1.90 3.90
C MET A 286 1.68 -2.99 4.03
N THR A 287 1.70 -3.74 5.15
CA THR A 287 2.60 -4.89 5.27
C THR A 287 2.32 -5.93 4.19
N LEU A 288 1.06 -6.26 3.93
CA LEU A 288 0.69 -7.17 2.83
C LEU A 288 1.07 -6.59 1.46
N CYS A 289 0.89 -5.28 1.26
CA CYS A 289 1.25 -4.63 0.00
C CYS A 289 2.71 -4.91 -0.41
N PHE A 290 3.63 -5.04 0.55
CA PHE A 290 5.05 -5.32 0.30
C PHE A 290 5.44 -6.80 0.39
N MET A 291 4.54 -7.72 0.78
CA MET A 291 4.87 -9.15 0.82
C MET A 291 4.97 -9.77 -0.57
N SER A 292 4.44 -9.10 -1.59
CA SER A 292 4.47 -9.56 -2.98
C SER A 292 5.37 -8.75 -3.92
N LEU A 293 6.29 -7.93 -3.38
CA LEU A 293 7.14 -7.05 -4.18
C LEU A 293 8.54 -7.65 -4.38
N PRO A 294 8.82 -8.42 -5.46
CA PRO A 294 10.04 -9.21 -5.64
C PRO A 294 11.27 -8.38 -6.05
N VAL A 295 11.35 -7.14 -5.60
CA VAL A 295 12.52 -6.25 -5.75
C VAL A 295 13.05 -5.73 -4.42
N ILE A 296 12.33 -6.00 -3.31
CA ILE A 296 12.78 -5.68 -1.95
C ILE A 296 13.15 -6.97 -1.21
N PRO A 297 14.37 -7.08 -0.66
CA PRO A 297 14.80 -8.30 0.02
C PRO A 297 14.02 -8.58 1.33
N ALA A 298 14.01 -9.82 1.82
CA ALA A 298 14.66 -11.01 1.26
C ALA A 298 13.70 -11.94 0.51
N TYR A 299 12.79 -12.62 1.24
CA TYR A 299 11.77 -13.48 0.64
C TYR A 299 10.47 -12.71 0.39
N LYS A 300 9.86 -12.94 -0.77
CA LYS A 300 8.59 -12.37 -1.24
C LYS A 300 7.75 -13.44 -1.94
N LEU A 301 6.44 -13.28 -1.96
CA LEU A 301 5.53 -14.21 -2.63
C LEU A 301 4.94 -13.56 -3.88
N THR A 302 5.16 -14.16 -5.04
CA THR A 302 4.43 -13.81 -6.28
C THR A 302 3.34 -14.84 -6.52
N ASP A 303 2.44 -14.63 -7.50
CA ASP A 303 1.46 -15.68 -7.88
C ASP A 303 2.13 -16.95 -8.42
N MET A 304 3.40 -16.88 -8.80
CA MET A 304 4.19 -17.99 -9.34
C MET A 304 4.96 -18.78 -8.27
N GLY A 305 5.09 -18.26 -7.05
CA GLY A 305 5.82 -18.93 -5.97
C GLY A 305 6.63 -18.00 -5.07
N LEU A 306 7.29 -18.62 -4.09
CA LEU A 306 8.22 -17.96 -3.19
C LEU A 306 9.50 -17.56 -3.95
N PHE A 307 9.83 -16.28 -3.88
CA PHE A 307 10.96 -15.68 -4.59
C PHE A 307 11.98 -15.15 -3.58
N ASP A 308 13.25 -15.49 -3.76
CA ASP A 308 14.35 -14.93 -3.01
C ASP A 308 15.01 -13.82 -3.84
N VAL A 309 14.81 -12.58 -3.42
CA VAL A 309 15.33 -11.40 -4.12
C VAL A 309 16.87 -11.36 -4.11
N ARG A 310 17.51 -11.99 -3.11
CA ARG A 310 18.98 -11.99 -2.97
C ARG A 310 19.66 -12.86 -4.03
N SER A 311 19.07 -14.01 -4.33
CA SER A 311 19.52 -14.91 -5.40
C SER A 311 18.81 -14.64 -6.73
N PHE A 312 17.80 -13.77 -6.71
CA PHE A 312 16.96 -13.41 -7.84
C PHE A 312 16.33 -14.64 -8.52
N SER A 313 15.80 -15.56 -7.70
CA SER A 313 15.26 -16.83 -8.17
C SER A 313 14.10 -17.32 -7.32
N PHE A 314 13.24 -18.16 -7.91
CA PHE A 314 12.25 -18.92 -7.17
C PHE A 314 12.94 -19.98 -6.31
N VAL A 315 12.53 -20.07 -5.05
CA VAL A 315 13.05 -21.05 -4.09
C VAL A 315 11.91 -21.93 -3.58
N PRO A 316 12.17 -23.22 -3.30
CA PRO A 316 11.15 -24.07 -2.68
C PRO A 316 10.82 -23.56 -1.28
N LEU A 317 9.55 -23.66 -0.89
CA LEU A 317 9.13 -23.34 0.47
C LEU A 317 9.76 -24.30 1.49
N GLU A 318 9.82 -25.59 1.15
CA GLU A 318 10.41 -26.63 1.98
C GLU A 318 11.94 -26.58 1.94
N ILE A 319 12.56 -26.83 3.10
CA ILE A 319 14.01 -27.00 3.23
C ILE A 319 14.25 -28.51 3.37
N GLN A 320 15.20 -29.01 2.58
CA GLN A 320 15.64 -30.40 2.63
C GLN A 320 16.52 -30.64 3.85
#